data_AF-A0A1H6G3V0-F1
#
_entry.id   AF-A0A1H6G3V0-F1
#
_cell.length_a   1.000
_cell.length_b   1.000
_cell.length_c   1.000
_cell.angle_alpha   90.00
_cell.angle_beta   90.00
_cell.angle_gamma   90.00
#
_symmetry.space_group_name_H-M   'P 1'
#
loop_
_entity.id
_entity.type
_entity.pdbx_description
1 polymer ?
#
loop_
_entity_poly.entity_id
_entity_poly.type
_entity_poly.pdbx_seq_one_letter_code
_entity_poly.pdbx_strand_id
1 'polypeptide(L)'
;MRKFIALSLVALLSGCAANETRPSATKPDLASLDVRRTPASTKALDEIASAYLRLSLEIGTHEPGYIDAYYGPPELQKAAEAAPRDKPTLLAATRDLMAEVDVAARRLSDPLAKRRAHFLRAQLRAAETRLQMMQGTRFTFAEEAERLFGVRPRLKPLASYDAELAKIEALVPGEGALADRVEAYLDAFTIPKERLQKTFDAAIARCRGRSMAHIPMPEGESFRLEFVTGKSWSGYNYYQGGYHSLIQVNTDLPIRLSRALDLGCHEGYPGHHLLNMKLEEKLVKERGWAEFSVYPLYSPQSLIAEGSANYGIDLAFPESSKADTERDVLMPIAEIAVPSDDRYWQLLAAIKRASGARLTIAQQYLDGVIDRPTAVALTQKYLLVSPKRAEQSVSFTDQYRSYVINYGLGETMVRAYVERGRPSRDEMWRRMAKIVSEPTLPSDLLAR
;
A
#
# COMPACT_ATOMS: atom_id res chain seq x y z
N MET A 1 62.14 -33.96 -15.87
CA MET A 1 63.11 -33.16 -15.10
C MET A 1 62.55 -32.89 -13.71
N ARG A 2 63.32 -33.32 -12.69
CA ARG A 2 63.25 -33.08 -11.23
C ARG A 2 61.86 -33.10 -10.55
N LYS A 3 61.45 -34.22 -9.92
CA LYS A 3 61.78 -34.76 -8.56
C LYS A 3 61.17 -33.88 -7.44
N PHE A 4 60.56 -34.35 -6.34
CA PHE A 4 60.07 -35.63 -5.80
C PHE A 4 59.61 -35.34 -4.34
N ILE A 5 58.70 -36.17 -3.79
CA ILE A 5 58.61 -36.63 -2.37
C ILE A 5 58.21 -35.57 -1.30
N ALA A 6 57.39 -35.75 -0.26
CA ALA A 6 56.42 -36.71 0.27
C ALA A 6 56.56 -36.75 1.82
N LEU A 7 55.44 -37.10 2.48
CA LEU A 7 55.30 -37.79 3.78
C LEU A 7 55.63 -37.09 5.13
N SER A 8 54.55 -36.94 5.92
CA SER A 8 54.25 -37.70 7.17
C SER A 8 55.02 -37.51 8.50
N LEU A 9 54.21 -37.19 9.52
CA LEU A 9 54.05 -37.82 10.85
C LEU A 9 55.07 -37.61 12.02
N VAL A 10 54.47 -37.59 13.23
CA VAL A 10 54.97 -37.93 14.60
C VAL A 10 55.37 -36.79 15.56
N ALA A 11 54.41 -36.45 16.43
CA ALA A 11 54.33 -36.60 17.90
C ALA A 11 55.52 -36.38 18.89
N LEU A 12 55.12 -35.84 20.07
CA LEU A 12 55.53 -36.11 21.48
C LEU A 12 56.26 -35.00 22.29
N LEU A 13 55.49 -34.46 23.26
CA LEU A 13 55.71 -34.27 24.72
C LEU A 13 57.00 -33.63 25.29
N SER A 14 56.79 -32.60 26.14
CA SER A 14 57.23 -32.45 27.57
C SER A 14 57.34 -30.95 27.92
N GLY A 15 56.98 -30.42 29.09
CA GLY A 15 56.61 -31.00 30.37
C GLY A 15 56.07 -29.95 31.35
N CYS A 16 55.77 -30.42 32.56
CA CYS A 16 55.02 -29.80 33.64
C CYS A 16 55.73 -28.63 34.35
N ALA A 17 54.96 -27.68 34.89
CA ALA A 17 55.16 -27.15 36.24
C ALA A 17 53.89 -26.42 36.72
N ALA A 18 53.33 -26.93 37.81
CA ALA A 18 52.21 -26.34 38.53
C ALA A 18 52.68 -25.16 39.40
N ASN A 19 51.81 -24.16 39.59
CA ASN A 19 51.88 -23.35 40.80
C ASN A 19 50.46 -22.97 41.24
N GLU A 20 50.12 -23.42 42.44
CA GLU A 20 48.88 -23.13 43.14
C GLU A 20 48.90 -21.70 43.70
N THR A 21 47.82 -20.96 43.51
CA THR A 21 47.48 -19.80 44.36
C THR A 21 46.02 -19.88 44.77
N ARG A 22 45.82 -19.87 46.10
CA ARG A 22 44.55 -19.98 46.84
C ARG A 22 43.54 -18.86 46.52
N PRO A 23 42.24 -19.08 46.81
CA PRO A 23 41.15 -18.21 46.39
C PRO A 23 40.96 -17.00 47.31
N SER A 24 40.65 -15.84 46.71
CA SER A 24 40.19 -14.63 47.40
C SER A 24 38.66 -14.66 47.57
N ALA A 25 38.22 -14.06 48.67
CA ALA A 25 36.90 -14.13 49.27
C ALA A 25 35.73 -13.62 48.39
N THR A 26 34.58 -14.20 48.70
CA THR A 26 33.20 -13.97 48.27
C THR A 26 32.79 -12.50 48.15
N LYS A 27 32.10 -12.16 47.05
CA LYS A 27 31.04 -11.14 47.02
C LYS A 27 29.70 -11.85 46.88
N PRO A 28 28.65 -11.38 47.58
CA PRO A 28 27.35 -12.04 47.58
C PRO A 28 26.73 -11.99 46.19
N ASP A 29 26.21 -13.16 45.81
CA ASP A 29 25.44 -13.44 44.62
C ASP A 29 24.19 -12.55 44.60
N LEU A 30 24.29 -11.38 43.98
CA LEU A 30 23.11 -10.76 43.38
C LEU A 30 22.80 -11.65 42.19
N ALA A 31 21.94 -12.64 42.43
CA ALA A 31 21.26 -13.37 41.38
C ALA A 31 20.75 -12.34 40.39
N SER A 32 21.47 -12.17 39.28
CA SER A 32 20.91 -11.51 38.12
C SER A 32 19.70 -12.36 37.79
N LEU A 33 18.52 -11.82 38.06
CA LEU A 33 17.29 -12.25 37.41
C LEU A 33 17.53 -12.04 35.92
N ASP A 34 18.23 -12.99 35.33
CA ASP A 34 18.30 -13.19 33.91
C ASP A 34 16.88 -13.63 33.57
N VAL A 35 16.03 -12.63 33.27
CA VAL A 35 14.69 -12.85 32.76
C VAL A 35 14.91 -13.54 31.41
N ARG A 36 15.04 -14.86 31.47
CA ARG A 36 15.12 -15.74 30.31
C ARG A 36 13.94 -15.38 29.42
N ARG A 37 14.26 -14.69 28.32
CA ARG A 37 13.41 -14.45 27.17
C ARG A 37 12.68 -15.76 26.86
N THR A 38 11.36 -15.79 27.03
CA THR A 38 10.64 -17.06 27.06
C THR A 38 9.97 -17.32 25.70
N PRO A 39 10.17 -18.48 25.05
CA PRO A 39 9.38 -18.91 23.88
C PRO A 39 7.86 -18.85 24.11
N ALA A 40 7.41 -18.78 25.37
CA ALA A 40 6.03 -18.53 25.75
C ALA A 40 5.47 -17.18 25.25
N SER A 41 6.27 -16.10 25.17
CA SER A 41 5.76 -14.80 24.68
C SER A 41 5.53 -14.79 23.17
N THR A 42 6.37 -15.51 22.42
CA THR A 42 6.19 -15.68 20.96
C THR A 42 4.97 -16.55 20.68
N LYS A 43 4.83 -17.67 21.41
CA LYS A 43 3.66 -18.55 21.31
C LYS A 43 2.34 -17.81 21.57
N ALA A 44 2.30 -16.95 22.60
CA ALA A 44 1.11 -16.13 22.88
C ALA A 44 0.76 -15.20 21.72
N LEU A 45 1.76 -14.59 21.06
CA LEU A 45 1.52 -13.72 19.91
C LEU A 45 1.03 -14.51 18.68
N ASP A 46 1.52 -15.74 18.47
CA ASP A 46 1.06 -16.63 17.40
C ASP A 46 -0.41 -17.05 17.61
N GLU A 47 -0.81 -17.35 18.85
CA GLU A 47 -2.20 -17.66 19.20
C GLU A 47 -3.13 -16.45 18.93
N ILE A 48 -2.72 -15.25 19.35
CA ILE A 48 -3.43 -14.00 19.07
C ILE A 48 -3.54 -13.74 17.56
N ALA A 49 -2.46 -13.94 16.80
CA ALA A 49 -2.45 -13.76 15.36
C ALA A 49 -3.39 -14.74 14.65
N SER A 50 -3.43 -16.01 15.09
CA SER A 50 -4.37 -17.00 14.57
C SER A 50 -5.83 -16.62 14.87
N ALA A 51 -6.10 -16.10 16.07
CA ALA A 51 -7.43 -15.59 16.44
C ALA A 51 -7.82 -14.37 15.59
N TYR A 52 -6.90 -13.44 15.34
CA TYR A 52 -7.11 -12.27 14.48
C TYR A 52 -7.45 -12.68 13.04
N LEU A 53 -6.74 -13.66 12.48
CA LEU A 53 -7.01 -14.17 11.13
C LEU A 53 -8.46 -14.69 11.02
N ARG A 54 -8.87 -15.57 11.93
CA ARG A 54 -10.24 -16.13 11.94
C ARG A 54 -11.30 -15.06 12.15
N LEU A 55 -11.05 -14.15 13.10
CA LEU A 55 -11.93 -13.02 13.39
C LEU A 55 -12.11 -12.13 12.15
N SER A 56 -11.03 -11.82 11.42
CA SER A 56 -11.09 -10.98 10.23
C SER A 56 -11.92 -11.61 9.11
N LEU A 57 -11.73 -12.91 8.86
CA LEU A 57 -12.52 -13.66 7.88
C LEU A 57 -14.01 -13.66 8.24
N GLU A 58 -14.33 -13.84 9.52
CA GLU A 58 -15.71 -13.82 10.01
C GLU A 58 -16.35 -12.43 9.94
N ILE A 59 -15.60 -11.36 10.22
CA ILE A 59 -16.08 -9.99 9.96
C ILE A 59 -16.38 -9.80 8.46
N GLY A 60 -15.57 -10.40 7.59
CA GLY A 60 -15.75 -10.39 6.14
C GLY A 60 -17.10 -10.94 5.66
N THR A 61 -17.75 -11.81 6.42
CA THR A 61 -19.08 -12.36 6.05
C THR A 61 -20.20 -11.34 6.25
N HIS A 62 -19.97 -10.26 7.00
CA HIS A 62 -20.97 -9.23 7.31
C HIS A 62 -20.94 -8.05 6.34
N GLU A 63 -19.91 -7.94 5.51
CA GLU A 63 -19.75 -6.85 4.55
C GLU A 63 -18.96 -7.26 3.30
N PRO A 64 -19.60 -7.26 2.11
CA PRO A 64 -18.89 -7.46 0.85
C PRO A 64 -17.76 -6.45 0.65
N GLY A 65 -16.57 -6.94 0.32
CA GLY A 65 -15.38 -6.11 0.08
C GLY A 65 -14.62 -5.70 1.35
N TYR A 66 -15.01 -6.18 2.55
CA TYR A 66 -14.21 -5.96 3.75
C TYR A 66 -12.84 -6.67 3.67
N ILE A 67 -12.81 -7.89 3.15
CA ILE A 67 -11.58 -8.61 2.82
C ILE A 67 -11.20 -8.29 1.38
N ASP A 68 -10.11 -7.57 1.20
CA ASP A 68 -9.53 -7.19 -0.08
C ASP A 68 -8.84 -8.40 -0.75
N ALA A 69 -8.06 -9.14 0.04
CA ALA A 69 -7.43 -10.37 -0.39
C ALA A 69 -7.38 -11.41 0.75
N TYR A 70 -7.59 -12.68 0.39
CA TYR A 70 -7.28 -13.81 1.25
C TYR A 70 -6.65 -14.92 0.40
N TYR A 71 -5.47 -15.37 0.83
CA TYR A 71 -4.71 -16.42 0.16
C TYR A 71 -4.16 -17.47 1.13
N GLY A 72 -4.74 -17.51 2.33
CA GLY A 72 -4.48 -18.56 3.30
C GLY A 72 -5.27 -19.84 3.01
N PRO A 73 -5.25 -20.80 3.93
CA PRO A 73 -5.94 -22.07 3.74
C PRO A 73 -7.47 -21.91 3.56
N PRO A 74 -8.08 -22.48 2.50
CA PRO A 74 -9.48 -22.24 2.15
C PRO A 74 -10.47 -22.75 3.21
N GLU A 75 -10.09 -23.73 4.03
CA GLU A 75 -10.90 -24.25 5.13
C GLU A 75 -11.16 -23.21 6.23
N LEU A 76 -10.27 -22.24 6.45
CA LEU A 76 -10.50 -21.18 7.43
C LEU A 76 -11.61 -20.22 6.97
N GLN A 77 -11.64 -19.90 5.68
CA GLN A 77 -12.71 -19.09 5.11
C GLN A 77 -14.05 -19.83 5.17
N LYS A 78 -14.07 -21.11 4.78
CA LYS A 78 -15.28 -21.95 4.90
C LYS A 78 -15.78 -22.05 6.33
N ALA A 79 -14.88 -22.17 7.31
CA ALA A 79 -15.24 -22.20 8.72
C ALA A 79 -15.85 -20.87 9.20
N ALA A 80 -15.32 -19.74 8.75
CA ALA A 80 -15.87 -18.42 9.06
C ALA A 80 -17.28 -18.22 8.48
N GLU A 81 -17.54 -18.77 7.28
CA GLU A 81 -18.83 -18.68 6.59
C GLU A 81 -19.89 -19.64 7.13
N ALA A 82 -19.49 -20.76 7.76
CA ALA A 82 -20.42 -21.81 8.17
C ALA A 82 -21.39 -21.39 9.29
N ALA A 83 -20.92 -20.60 10.27
CA ALA A 83 -21.71 -20.12 11.40
C ALA A 83 -21.10 -18.83 11.98
N PRO A 84 -21.14 -17.71 11.25
CA PRO A 84 -20.55 -16.47 11.73
C PRO A 84 -21.31 -15.92 12.94
N ARG A 85 -20.56 -15.51 13.96
CA ARG A 85 -21.04 -14.74 15.11
C ARG A 85 -21.67 -13.43 14.64
N ASP A 86 -22.60 -12.92 15.43
CA ASP A 86 -23.20 -11.62 15.16
C ASP A 86 -22.22 -10.45 15.41
N LYS A 87 -22.54 -9.28 14.84
CA LYS A 87 -21.69 -8.08 14.93
C LYS A 87 -21.38 -7.65 16.37
N PRO A 88 -22.34 -7.68 17.33
CA PRO A 88 -22.04 -7.40 18.74
C PRO A 88 -21.02 -8.36 19.36
N THR A 89 -21.14 -9.67 19.10
CA THR A 89 -20.21 -10.67 19.61
C THR A 89 -18.83 -10.51 18.98
N LEU A 90 -18.74 -10.24 17.68
CA LEU A 90 -17.49 -9.94 17.00
C LEU A 90 -16.82 -8.67 17.55
N LEU A 91 -17.62 -7.65 17.87
CA LEU A 91 -17.11 -6.41 18.46
C LEU A 91 -16.51 -6.63 19.85
N ALA A 92 -17.18 -7.43 20.68
CA ALA A 92 -16.64 -7.84 21.99
C ALA A 92 -15.34 -8.63 21.84
N ALA A 93 -15.34 -9.67 20.99
CA ALA A 93 -14.16 -10.49 20.73
C ALA A 93 -12.98 -9.68 20.17
N THR A 94 -13.25 -8.69 19.32
CA THR A 94 -12.22 -7.77 18.80
C THR A 94 -11.57 -6.99 19.94
N ARG A 95 -12.35 -6.49 20.91
CA ARG A 95 -11.85 -5.73 22.05
C ARG A 95 -11.05 -6.60 23.02
N ASP A 96 -11.50 -7.82 23.27
CA ASP A 96 -10.79 -8.77 24.12
C ASP A 96 -9.42 -9.12 23.51
N LEU A 97 -9.40 -9.49 22.22
CA LEU A 97 -8.17 -9.81 21.51
C LEU A 97 -7.20 -8.62 21.45
N MET A 98 -7.75 -7.41 21.33
CA MET A 98 -7.00 -6.17 21.37
C MET A 98 -6.34 -5.92 22.73
N ALA A 99 -7.01 -6.27 23.83
CA ALA A 99 -6.42 -6.24 25.18
C ALA A 99 -5.36 -7.33 25.38
N GLU A 100 -5.54 -8.52 24.81
CA GLU A 100 -4.53 -9.58 24.82
C GLU A 100 -3.24 -9.14 24.10
N VAL A 101 -3.35 -8.46 22.95
CA VAL A 101 -2.20 -7.85 22.26
C VAL A 101 -1.47 -6.88 23.19
N ASP A 102 -2.19 -5.99 23.87
CA ASP A 102 -1.60 -5.00 24.77
C ASP A 102 -0.83 -5.64 25.94
N VAL A 103 -1.32 -6.78 26.46
CA VAL A 103 -0.65 -7.55 27.51
C VAL A 103 0.58 -8.28 26.96
N ALA A 104 0.46 -8.94 25.81
CA ALA A 104 1.55 -9.67 25.18
C ALA A 104 2.70 -8.73 24.80
N ALA A 105 2.39 -7.57 24.23
CA ALA A 105 3.36 -6.58 23.76
C ALA A 105 4.32 -6.10 24.86
N ARG A 106 3.87 -6.00 26.11
CA ARG A 106 4.70 -5.61 27.28
C ARG A 106 5.83 -6.59 27.57
N ARG A 107 5.68 -7.85 27.15
CA ARG A 107 6.64 -8.93 27.39
C ARG A 107 7.58 -9.16 26.20
N LEU A 108 7.35 -8.49 25.07
CA LEU A 108 8.19 -8.64 23.89
C LEU A 108 9.46 -7.81 24.04
N SER A 109 10.61 -8.42 23.77
CA SER A 109 11.90 -7.71 23.68
C SER A 109 12.39 -7.54 22.25
N ASP A 110 12.03 -8.46 21.36
CA ASP A 110 12.43 -8.43 19.96
C ASP A 110 11.75 -7.27 19.22
N PRO A 111 12.51 -6.37 18.54
CA PRO A 111 11.94 -5.22 17.84
C PRO A 111 10.91 -5.58 16.77
N LEU A 112 11.12 -6.69 16.06
CA LEU A 112 10.21 -7.09 15.00
C LEU A 112 8.93 -7.72 15.57
N ALA A 113 9.02 -8.52 16.62
CA ALA A 113 7.87 -9.01 17.35
C ALA A 113 7.03 -7.86 17.94
N LYS A 114 7.69 -6.81 18.49
CA LYS A 114 7.00 -5.59 18.92
C LYS A 114 6.25 -4.94 17.76
N ARG A 115 6.90 -4.79 16.60
CA ARG A 115 6.26 -4.24 15.40
C ARG A 115 5.07 -5.09 14.95
N ARG A 116 5.18 -6.42 14.95
CA ARG A 116 4.08 -7.36 14.65
C ARG A 116 2.90 -7.16 15.62
N ALA A 117 3.16 -7.03 16.92
CA ALA A 117 2.12 -6.75 17.90
C ALA A 117 1.44 -5.39 17.67
N HIS A 118 2.22 -4.34 17.37
CA HIS A 118 1.67 -3.02 17.02
C HIS A 118 0.81 -3.07 15.75
N PHE A 119 1.25 -3.84 14.74
CA PHE A 119 0.49 -4.08 13.52
C PHE A 119 -0.87 -4.72 13.85
N LEU A 120 -0.88 -5.86 14.55
CA LEU A 120 -2.11 -6.54 14.97
C LEU A 120 -3.04 -5.61 15.77
N ARG A 121 -2.47 -4.82 16.68
CA ARG A 121 -3.23 -3.84 17.48
C ARG A 121 -3.95 -2.81 16.62
N ALA A 122 -3.28 -2.31 15.59
CA ALA A 122 -3.83 -1.31 14.67
C ALA A 122 -4.88 -1.92 13.74
N GLN A 123 -4.66 -3.15 13.28
CA GLN A 123 -5.64 -3.92 12.51
C GLN A 123 -6.93 -4.19 13.31
N LEU A 124 -6.81 -4.57 14.58
CA LEU A 124 -7.96 -4.78 15.45
C LEU A 124 -8.72 -3.49 15.75
N ARG A 125 -8.03 -2.35 15.85
CA ARG A 125 -8.68 -1.04 16.00
C ARG A 125 -9.52 -0.68 14.77
N ALA A 126 -9.00 -0.96 13.58
CA ALA A 126 -9.73 -0.80 12.33
C ALA A 126 -10.96 -1.72 12.26
N ALA A 127 -10.80 -3.01 12.61
CA ALA A 127 -11.89 -3.97 12.69
C ALA A 127 -13.00 -3.54 13.68
N GLU A 128 -12.62 -3.08 14.89
CA GLU A 128 -13.54 -2.54 15.90
C GLU A 128 -14.36 -1.39 15.31
N THR A 129 -13.69 -0.48 14.62
CA THR A 129 -14.29 0.71 14.04
C THR A 129 -15.26 0.34 12.93
N ARG A 130 -14.89 -0.60 12.05
CA ARG A 130 -15.78 -1.04 10.98
C ARG A 130 -17.01 -1.75 11.53
N LEU A 131 -16.85 -2.61 12.53
CA LEU A 131 -17.98 -3.25 13.23
C LEU A 131 -18.93 -2.24 13.88
N GLN A 132 -18.42 -1.14 14.44
CA GLN A 132 -19.26 -0.04 14.94
C GLN A 132 -20.05 0.65 13.81
N MET A 133 -19.41 0.89 12.67
CA MET A 133 -20.05 1.49 11.49
C MET A 133 -21.14 0.59 10.90
N MET A 134 -20.89 -0.72 10.82
CA MET A 134 -21.86 -1.75 10.39
C MET A 134 -23.07 -1.85 11.32
N GLN A 135 -22.98 -1.31 12.55
CA GLN A 135 -24.05 -1.19 13.54
C GLN A 135 -24.68 0.21 13.59
N GLY A 136 -24.35 1.08 12.63
CA GLY A 136 -24.97 2.40 12.48
C GLY A 136 -24.18 3.57 13.05
N THR A 137 -23.03 3.33 13.69
CA THR A 137 -22.16 4.43 14.15
C THR A 137 -21.70 5.27 12.95
N ARG A 138 -21.64 6.58 13.12
CA ARG A 138 -21.11 7.52 12.13
C ARG A 138 -20.00 8.34 12.78
N PHE A 139 -18.87 8.43 12.09
CA PHE A 139 -17.72 9.24 12.48
C PHE A 139 -17.60 10.42 11.53
N THR A 140 -17.01 11.52 12.01
CA THR A 140 -16.49 12.56 11.10
C THR A 140 -15.41 11.96 10.21
N PHE A 141 -15.23 12.48 9.00
CA PHE A 141 -14.25 12.00 8.04
C PHE A 141 -12.84 11.84 8.65
N ALA A 142 -12.41 12.84 9.42
CA ALA A 142 -11.09 12.84 10.04
C ALA A 142 -10.95 11.81 11.17
N GLU A 143 -12.02 11.57 11.94
CA GLU A 143 -12.02 10.53 12.97
C GLU A 143 -12.11 9.12 12.35
N GLU A 144 -12.92 8.95 11.31
CA GLU A 144 -13.00 7.70 10.54
C GLU A 144 -11.62 7.32 9.98
N ALA A 145 -10.94 8.29 9.37
CA ALA A 145 -9.59 8.15 8.84
C ALA A 145 -8.57 7.72 9.90
N GLU A 146 -8.61 8.36 11.08
CA GLU A 146 -7.70 8.08 12.18
C GLU A 146 -7.89 6.68 12.74
N ARG A 147 -9.15 6.25 12.87
CA ARG A 147 -9.51 4.95 13.43
C ARG A 147 -9.28 3.78 12.47
N LEU A 148 -9.55 3.96 11.17
CA LEU A 148 -9.37 2.92 10.16
C LEU A 148 -7.93 2.86 9.62
N PHE A 149 -7.33 4.02 9.37
CA PHE A 149 -6.06 4.11 8.64
C PHE A 149 -4.92 4.68 9.50
N GLY A 150 -5.14 4.92 10.80
CA GLY A 150 -4.10 5.37 11.72
C GLY A 150 -3.60 6.79 11.48
N VAL A 151 -4.31 7.60 10.69
CA VAL A 151 -3.92 8.98 10.36
C VAL A 151 -5.09 9.94 10.42
N ARG A 152 -4.86 11.11 11.03
CA ARG A 152 -5.82 12.21 11.05
C ARG A 152 -5.45 13.26 9.99
N PRO A 153 -6.20 13.38 8.87
CA PRO A 153 -5.82 14.28 7.79
C PRO A 153 -5.94 15.75 8.20
N ARG A 154 -5.00 16.58 7.73
CA ARG A 154 -5.07 18.05 7.80
C ARG A 154 -5.13 18.59 6.37
N LEU A 155 -6.33 18.90 5.91
CA LEU A 155 -6.59 19.22 4.51
C LEU A 155 -6.52 20.74 4.26
N LYS A 156 -6.03 21.11 3.07
CA LYS A 156 -5.97 22.51 2.64
C LYS A 156 -7.36 23.00 2.24
N PRO A 157 -7.70 24.29 2.46
CA PRO A 157 -8.93 24.85 1.91
C PRO A 157 -8.88 24.86 0.38
N LEU A 158 -10.04 24.74 -0.27
CA LEU A 158 -10.14 24.63 -1.73
C LEU A 158 -9.46 25.78 -2.48
N ALA A 159 -9.54 27.00 -1.96
CA ALA A 159 -8.89 28.18 -2.55
C ALA A 159 -7.36 28.05 -2.66
N SER A 160 -6.74 27.13 -1.91
CA SER A 160 -5.30 26.84 -2.03
C SER A 160 -4.91 26.26 -3.39
N TYR A 161 -5.88 25.76 -4.16
CA TYR A 161 -5.66 25.15 -5.46
C TYR A 161 -5.93 26.11 -6.63
N ASP A 162 -6.56 27.28 -6.39
CA ASP A 162 -6.94 28.22 -7.45
C ASP A 162 -5.76 28.70 -8.30
N ALA A 163 -4.57 28.86 -7.70
CA ALA A 163 -3.35 29.21 -8.43
C ALA A 163 -2.89 28.11 -9.41
N GLU A 164 -3.12 26.83 -9.10
CA GLU A 164 -2.85 25.74 -10.05
C GLU A 164 -3.91 25.69 -11.14
N LEU A 165 -5.18 25.98 -10.83
CA LEU A 165 -6.25 26.10 -11.84
C LEU A 165 -5.93 27.20 -12.86
N ALA A 166 -5.41 28.34 -12.41
CA ALA A 166 -4.98 29.43 -13.31
C ALA A 166 -3.82 29.02 -14.25
N LYS A 167 -2.87 28.21 -13.75
CA LYS A 167 -1.79 27.65 -14.59
C LYS A 167 -2.33 26.68 -15.64
N ILE A 168 -3.30 25.84 -15.25
CA ILE A 168 -3.97 24.90 -16.15
C ILE A 168 -4.73 25.68 -17.23
N GLU A 169 -5.43 26.74 -16.86
CA GLU A 169 -6.16 27.60 -17.81
C GLU A 169 -5.27 28.22 -18.88
N ALA A 170 -4.06 28.65 -18.50
CA ALA A 170 -3.08 29.15 -19.45
C ALA A 170 -2.55 28.06 -20.41
N LEU A 171 -2.55 26.79 -20.01
CA LEU A 171 -2.10 25.66 -20.83
C LEU A 171 -3.16 25.21 -21.85
N VAL A 172 -4.45 25.44 -21.59
CA VAL A 172 -5.55 25.05 -22.49
C VAL A 172 -6.42 26.25 -22.88
N PRO A 173 -5.88 27.26 -23.61
CA PRO A 173 -6.63 28.46 -23.96
C PRO A 173 -7.85 28.15 -24.84
N GLY A 174 -8.91 28.92 -24.67
CA GLY A 174 -10.15 28.79 -25.45
C GLY A 174 -11.36 29.29 -24.68
N GLU A 175 -12.53 29.21 -25.32
CA GLU A 175 -13.82 29.55 -24.72
C GLU A 175 -14.42 28.35 -23.96
N GLY A 176 -15.38 28.62 -23.08
CA GLY A 176 -16.09 27.58 -22.31
C GLY A 176 -15.44 27.20 -20.97
N ALA A 177 -16.06 26.26 -20.27
CA ALA A 177 -15.61 25.85 -18.94
C ALA A 177 -14.23 25.18 -18.99
N LEU A 178 -13.38 25.45 -18.00
CA LEU A 178 -12.01 24.93 -17.97
C LEU A 178 -11.96 23.40 -18.00
N ALA A 179 -12.87 22.72 -17.27
CA ALA A 179 -12.95 21.26 -17.26
C ALA A 179 -13.21 20.67 -18.66
N ASP A 180 -14.08 21.31 -19.46
CA ASP A 180 -14.38 20.86 -20.83
C ASP A 180 -13.18 21.06 -21.76
N ARG A 181 -12.46 22.18 -21.63
CA ARG A 181 -11.23 22.44 -22.39
C ARG A 181 -10.12 21.43 -22.04
N VAL A 182 -9.97 21.10 -20.77
CA VAL A 182 -9.00 20.08 -20.31
C VAL A 182 -9.36 18.70 -20.85
N GLU A 183 -10.62 18.29 -20.74
CA GLU A 183 -11.08 16.99 -21.27
C GLU A 183 -10.87 16.91 -22.78
N ALA A 184 -11.30 17.92 -23.54
CA ALA A 184 -11.14 17.98 -24.99
C ALA A 184 -9.66 17.89 -25.42
N TYR A 185 -8.76 18.59 -24.72
CA TYR A 185 -7.32 18.51 -24.98
C TYR A 185 -6.76 17.11 -24.68
N LEU A 186 -7.14 16.53 -23.54
CA LEU A 186 -6.63 15.22 -23.11
C LEU A 186 -7.21 14.05 -23.91
N ASP A 187 -8.37 14.23 -24.57
CA ASP A 187 -8.99 13.20 -25.40
C ASP A 187 -8.19 12.87 -26.67
N ALA A 188 -7.35 13.80 -27.14
CA ALA A 188 -6.37 13.55 -28.21
C ALA A 188 -5.32 12.49 -27.84
N PHE A 189 -5.19 12.17 -26.55
CA PHE A 189 -4.27 11.17 -26.01
C PHE A 189 -5.00 9.90 -25.55
N THR A 190 -6.21 9.66 -26.04
CA THR A 190 -6.97 8.42 -25.77
C THR A 190 -6.34 7.25 -26.52
N ILE A 191 -6.07 6.15 -25.82
CA ILE A 191 -5.57 4.92 -26.42
C ILE A 191 -6.70 4.27 -27.24
N PRO A 192 -6.51 4.00 -28.54
CA PRO A 192 -7.48 3.23 -29.32
C PRO A 192 -7.70 1.85 -28.72
N LYS A 193 -8.94 1.34 -28.77
CA LYS A 193 -9.33 0.08 -28.08
C LYS A 193 -8.47 -1.10 -28.52
N GLU A 194 -8.18 -1.20 -29.80
CA GLU A 194 -7.35 -2.23 -30.43
C GLU A 194 -5.87 -2.13 -30.09
N ARG A 195 -5.42 -0.99 -29.56
CA ARG A 195 -4.04 -0.76 -29.09
C ARG A 195 -3.90 -0.89 -27.58
N LEU A 196 -5.01 -1.01 -26.85
CA LEU A 196 -5.03 -0.97 -25.40
C LEU A 196 -4.16 -2.06 -24.76
N GLN A 197 -4.35 -3.32 -25.17
CA GLN A 197 -3.57 -4.46 -24.65
C GLN A 197 -2.06 -4.23 -24.82
N LYS A 198 -1.62 -3.99 -26.06
CA LYS A 198 -0.19 -3.80 -26.38
C LYS A 198 0.43 -2.61 -25.63
N THR A 199 -0.33 -1.53 -25.47
CA THR A 199 0.14 -0.34 -24.74
C THR A 199 0.31 -0.63 -23.26
N PHE A 200 -0.65 -1.34 -22.64
CA PHE A 200 -0.54 -1.77 -21.24
C PHE A 200 0.58 -2.78 -21.04
N ASP A 201 0.74 -3.77 -21.91
CA ASP A 201 1.82 -4.76 -21.83
C ASP A 201 3.19 -4.08 -21.84
N ALA A 202 3.38 -3.09 -22.73
CA ALA A 202 4.62 -2.30 -22.79
C ALA A 202 4.83 -1.45 -21.53
N ALA A 203 3.79 -0.80 -21.02
CA ALA A 203 3.84 -0.02 -19.78
C ALA A 203 4.22 -0.91 -18.57
N ILE A 204 3.55 -2.05 -18.42
CA ILE A 204 3.80 -3.05 -17.39
C ILE A 204 5.23 -3.57 -17.47
N ALA A 205 5.73 -3.90 -18.67
CA ALA A 205 7.10 -4.36 -18.84
C ALA A 205 8.14 -3.33 -18.37
N ARG A 206 7.89 -2.03 -18.59
CA ARG A 206 8.76 -0.95 -18.09
C ARG A 206 8.68 -0.80 -16.58
N CYS A 207 7.48 -0.78 -16.02
CA CYS A 207 7.22 -0.77 -14.58
C CYS A 207 7.94 -1.94 -13.88
N ARG A 208 7.82 -3.15 -14.46
CA ARG A 208 8.45 -4.39 -14.02
C ARG A 208 9.97 -4.31 -14.04
N GLY A 209 10.56 -4.01 -15.20
CA GLY A 209 12.02 -4.00 -15.36
C GLY A 209 12.72 -3.01 -14.41
N ARG A 210 12.11 -1.84 -14.21
CA ARG A 210 12.60 -0.82 -13.26
C ARG A 210 12.52 -1.31 -11.80
N SER A 211 11.44 -2.01 -11.44
CA SER A 211 11.26 -2.53 -10.09
C SER A 211 12.20 -3.69 -9.79
N MET A 212 12.31 -4.66 -10.72
CA MET A 212 13.17 -5.84 -10.56
C MET A 212 14.66 -5.51 -10.46
N ALA A 213 15.10 -4.39 -11.03
CA ALA A 213 16.48 -3.93 -10.91
C ALA A 213 16.89 -3.62 -9.45
N HIS A 214 15.92 -3.40 -8.55
CA HIS A 214 16.17 -2.99 -7.18
C HIS A 214 15.51 -3.90 -6.13
N ILE A 215 14.38 -4.55 -6.47
CA ILE A 215 13.66 -5.47 -5.60
C ILE A 215 13.59 -6.83 -6.31
N PRO A 216 14.40 -7.83 -5.90
CA PRO A 216 14.36 -9.16 -6.48
C PRO A 216 12.95 -9.77 -6.36
N MET A 217 12.49 -10.50 -7.37
CA MET A 217 11.17 -11.12 -7.36
C MET A 217 11.30 -12.65 -7.28
N PRO A 218 10.42 -13.35 -6.54
CA PRO A 218 10.41 -14.81 -6.50
C PRO A 218 10.25 -15.42 -7.89
N GLU A 219 10.82 -16.61 -8.09
CA GLU A 219 10.59 -17.38 -9.30
C GLU A 219 9.10 -17.74 -9.44
N GLY A 220 8.58 -17.62 -10.66
CA GLY A 220 7.19 -18.01 -10.99
C GLY A 220 6.12 -16.99 -10.61
N GLU A 221 6.47 -15.82 -10.06
CA GLU A 221 5.49 -14.75 -9.90
C GLU A 221 4.99 -14.24 -11.26
N SER A 222 3.70 -13.92 -11.31
CA SER A 222 3.09 -13.35 -12.51
C SER A 222 1.73 -12.71 -12.20
N PHE A 223 1.20 -11.95 -13.16
CA PHE A 223 -0.20 -11.59 -13.14
C PHE A 223 -0.81 -11.62 -14.54
N ARG A 224 -2.14 -11.78 -14.60
CA ARG A 224 -2.92 -11.63 -15.82
C ARG A 224 -3.61 -10.28 -15.84
N LEU A 225 -3.71 -9.66 -17.02
CA LEU A 225 -4.45 -8.42 -17.24
C LEU A 225 -5.77 -8.72 -17.96
N GLU A 226 -6.88 -8.19 -17.45
CA GLU A 226 -8.19 -8.25 -18.09
C GLU A 226 -8.82 -6.86 -18.18
N PHE A 227 -9.46 -6.55 -19.31
CA PHE A 227 -10.26 -5.33 -19.46
C PHE A 227 -11.73 -5.64 -19.16
N VAL A 228 -12.34 -4.86 -18.28
CA VAL A 228 -13.71 -5.07 -17.79
C VAL A 228 -14.55 -3.80 -17.89
N THR A 229 -15.85 -3.93 -17.66
CA THR A 229 -16.84 -2.84 -17.61
C THR A 229 -17.73 -3.01 -16.37
N GLY A 230 -18.56 -2.00 -16.06
CA GLY A 230 -19.52 -2.02 -14.96
C GLY A 230 -18.87 -1.96 -13.57
N LYS A 231 -17.71 -1.33 -13.45
CA LYS A 231 -16.97 -1.23 -12.17
C LYS A 231 -16.97 0.21 -11.64
N SER A 232 -16.93 0.38 -10.33
CA SER A 232 -16.83 1.71 -9.69
C SER A 232 -15.39 2.23 -9.59
N TRP A 233 -14.40 1.37 -9.85
CA TRP A 233 -12.96 1.68 -9.83
C TRP A 233 -12.36 1.69 -11.24
N SER A 234 -11.13 2.21 -11.38
CA SER A 234 -10.41 2.30 -12.67
C SER A 234 -9.48 1.12 -12.93
N GLY A 235 -8.80 0.63 -11.89
CA GLY A 235 -8.02 -0.59 -11.91
C GLY A 235 -8.20 -1.30 -10.56
N TYR A 236 -7.94 -2.60 -10.54
CA TYR A 236 -7.93 -3.37 -9.31
C TYR A 236 -7.03 -4.60 -9.43
N ASN A 237 -6.25 -4.87 -8.39
CA ASN A 237 -5.43 -6.05 -8.24
C ASN A 237 -6.12 -7.07 -7.32
N TYR A 238 -6.55 -8.19 -7.89
CA TYR A 238 -6.98 -9.37 -7.15
C TYR A 238 -5.77 -10.26 -6.88
N TYR A 239 -5.16 -10.13 -5.70
CA TYR A 239 -4.06 -11.01 -5.30
C TYR A 239 -4.58 -12.40 -4.94
N GLN A 240 -4.00 -13.44 -5.56
CA GLN A 240 -4.52 -14.82 -5.51
C GLN A 240 -3.64 -15.75 -4.64
N GLY A 241 -2.55 -15.24 -4.09
CA GLY A 241 -1.54 -16.07 -3.43
C GLY A 241 -0.62 -16.77 -4.42
N GLY A 242 0.40 -17.45 -3.88
CA GLY A 242 1.40 -18.14 -4.69
C GLY A 242 2.16 -17.18 -5.59
N TYR A 243 2.24 -15.89 -5.24
CA TYR A 243 2.80 -14.82 -6.08
C TYR A 243 2.04 -14.53 -7.38
N HIS A 244 0.73 -14.83 -7.43
CA HIS A 244 -0.10 -14.58 -8.61
C HIS A 244 -1.14 -13.49 -8.36
N SER A 245 -1.48 -12.73 -9.40
CA SER A 245 -2.62 -11.82 -9.37
C SER A 245 -3.43 -11.83 -10.66
N LEU A 246 -4.68 -11.38 -10.53
CA LEU A 246 -5.49 -10.91 -11.64
C LEU A 246 -5.62 -9.39 -11.51
N ILE A 247 -5.11 -8.65 -12.49
CA ILE A 247 -5.31 -7.21 -12.60
C ILE A 247 -6.43 -6.96 -13.58
N GLN A 248 -7.42 -6.18 -13.16
CA GLN A 248 -8.51 -5.77 -14.03
C GLN A 248 -8.48 -4.25 -14.23
N VAL A 249 -8.75 -3.80 -15.46
CA VAL A 249 -8.81 -2.38 -15.81
C VAL A 249 -10.19 -2.06 -16.38
N ASN A 250 -10.85 -1.06 -15.80
CA ASN A 250 -12.19 -0.66 -16.21
C ASN A 250 -12.16 0.23 -17.46
N THR A 251 -12.97 -0.13 -18.45
CA THR A 251 -13.08 0.52 -19.76
C THR A 251 -14.44 1.20 -20.00
N ASP A 252 -15.24 1.40 -18.94
CA ASP A 252 -16.50 2.19 -18.99
C ASP A 252 -16.30 3.63 -19.49
N LEU A 253 -15.07 4.15 -19.34
CA LEU A 253 -14.62 5.41 -19.89
C LEU A 253 -13.38 5.20 -20.76
N PRO A 254 -13.17 6.07 -21.78
CA PRO A 254 -11.94 6.03 -22.57
C PRO A 254 -10.68 6.18 -21.71
N ILE A 255 -9.68 5.36 -22.01
CA ILE A 255 -8.41 5.31 -21.26
C ILE A 255 -7.38 6.17 -21.98
N ARG A 256 -6.89 7.20 -21.29
CA ARG A 256 -5.83 8.09 -21.78
C ARG A 256 -4.45 7.48 -21.60
N LEU A 257 -3.49 7.87 -22.43
CA LEU A 257 -2.14 7.32 -22.49
C LEU A 257 -1.45 7.24 -21.12
N SER A 258 -1.49 8.33 -20.34
CA SER A 258 -0.88 8.39 -19.00
C SER A 258 -1.39 7.30 -18.05
N ARG A 259 -2.63 6.83 -18.24
CA ARG A 259 -3.21 5.77 -17.41
C ARG A 259 -2.57 4.42 -17.63
N ALA A 260 -1.93 4.17 -18.77
CA ALA A 260 -1.23 2.90 -19.01
C ALA A 260 -0.05 2.71 -18.03
N LEU A 261 0.80 3.73 -17.88
CA LEU A 261 1.87 3.69 -16.86
C LEU A 261 1.30 3.76 -15.45
N ASP A 262 0.35 4.66 -15.19
CA ASP A 262 -0.20 4.82 -13.84
C ASP A 262 -0.77 3.50 -13.32
N LEU A 263 -1.69 2.86 -14.08
CA LEU A 263 -2.32 1.61 -13.68
C LEU A 263 -1.36 0.42 -13.76
N GLY A 264 -0.54 0.34 -14.81
CA GLY A 264 0.44 -0.75 -14.95
C GLY A 264 1.43 -0.81 -13.79
N CYS A 265 1.85 0.34 -13.28
CA CYS A 265 2.73 0.42 -12.13
C CYS A 265 1.98 0.27 -10.79
N HIS A 266 0.85 0.96 -10.63
CA HIS A 266 0.07 0.98 -9.39
C HIS A 266 -0.53 -0.38 -9.06
N GLU A 267 -1.14 -1.06 -10.03
CA GLU A 267 -1.69 -2.40 -9.83
C GLU A 267 -0.62 -3.49 -9.89
N GLY A 268 0.44 -3.25 -10.68
CA GLY A 268 1.54 -4.18 -10.91
C GLY A 268 2.78 -3.88 -10.08
N TYR A 269 3.79 -3.27 -10.71
CA TYR A 269 5.12 -3.05 -10.13
C TYR A 269 5.53 -1.57 -10.10
N PRO A 270 6.06 -1.02 -9.01
CA PRO A 270 6.28 -1.65 -7.71
C PRO A 270 5.03 -1.59 -6.80
N GLY A 271 3.82 -1.51 -7.37
CA GLY A 271 2.57 -1.36 -6.63
C GLY A 271 1.98 -2.65 -6.05
N HIS A 272 0.66 -2.82 -6.15
CA HIS A 272 -0.10 -3.81 -5.36
C HIS A 272 0.39 -5.25 -5.55
N HIS A 273 0.66 -5.68 -6.78
CA HIS A 273 1.20 -7.03 -7.02
C HIS A 273 2.52 -7.24 -6.27
N LEU A 274 3.46 -6.29 -6.41
CA LEU A 274 4.76 -6.37 -5.72
C LEU A 274 4.60 -6.38 -4.20
N LEU A 275 3.74 -5.52 -3.65
CA LEU A 275 3.50 -5.43 -2.22
C LEU A 275 2.94 -6.75 -1.67
N ASN A 276 1.85 -7.27 -2.24
CA ASN A 276 1.25 -8.51 -1.75
C ASN A 276 2.21 -9.70 -1.91
N MET A 277 2.94 -9.77 -3.03
CA MET A 277 4.00 -10.75 -3.24
C MET A 277 5.08 -10.70 -2.16
N LYS A 278 5.52 -9.49 -1.78
CA LYS A 278 6.57 -9.32 -0.77
C LYS A 278 6.08 -9.60 0.66
N LEU A 279 4.82 -9.30 0.97
CA LEU A 279 4.20 -9.71 2.23
C LEU A 279 4.07 -11.24 2.30
N GLU A 280 3.64 -11.90 1.23
CA GLU A 280 3.59 -13.37 1.16
C GLU A 280 5.00 -13.98 1.33
N GLU A 281 5.99 -13.50 0.59
CA GLU A 281 7.36 -14.00 0.65
C GLU A 281 7.95 -13.82 2.06
N LYS A 282 7.97 -12.59 2.58
CA LYS A 282 8.71 -12.24 3.79
C LYS A 282 8.01 -12.56 5.09
N LEU A 283 6.68 -12.52 5.11
CA LEU A 283 5.93 -12.66 6.37
C LEU A 283 5.22 -14.01 6.43
N VAL A 284 4.56 -14.42 5.34
CA VAL A 284 3.84 -15.71 5.35
C VAL A 284 4.81 -16.88 5.19
N LYS A 285 5.62 -16.90 4.14
CA LYS A 285 6.51 -18.04 3.81
C LYS A 285 7.77 -18.09 4.66
N GLU A 286 8.54 -17.00 4.73
CA GLU A 286 9.81 -16.98 5.47
C GLU A 286 9.63 -17.01 6.98
N ARG A 287 8.54 -16.44 7.52
CA ARG A 287 8.31 -16.32 8.97
C ARG A 287 7.18 -17.17 9.52
N GLY A 288 6.34 -17.75 8.67
CA GLY A 288 5.17 -18.52 9.11
C GLY A 288 4.05 -17.66 9.71
N TRP A 289 4.03 -16.35 9.44
CA TRP A 289 3.02 -15.43 10.00
C TRP A 289 1.76 -15.44 9.14
N ALA A 290 0.93 -16.45 9.37
CA ALA A 290 -0.28 -16.72 8.60
C ALA A 290 -1.28 -15.55 8.62
N GLU A 291 -1.27 -14.68 9.61
CA GLU A 291 -2.15 -13.50 9.66
C GLU A 291 -1.93 -12.51 8.51
N PHE A 292 -0.76 -12.51 7.86
CA PHE A 292 -0.54 -11.67 6.68
C PHE A 292 -1.15 -12.25 5.41
N SER A 293 -1.76 -13.44 5.48
CA SER A 293 -2.52 -14.02 4.36
C SER A 293 -3.92 -13.43 4.19
N VAL A 294 -4.38 -12.59 5.13
CA VAL A 294 -5.63 -11.83 5.04
C VAL A 294 -5.34 -10.34 5.00
N TYR A 295 -6.02 -9.62 4.12
CA TYR A 295 -5.91 -8.17 3.98
C TYR A 295 -7.29 -7.53 4.08
N PRO A 296 -7.67 -6.96 5.25
CA PRO A 296 -8.85 -6.13 5.37
C PRO A 296 -8.68 -4.77 4.69
N LEU A 297 -9.62 -4.39 3.82
CA LEU A 297 -9.60 -3.15 3.01
C LEU A 297 -9.67 -1.87 3.87
N TYR A 298 -10.41 -1.91 4.97
CA TYR A 298 -10.58 -0.74 5.83
C TYR A 298 -9.57 -0.77 6.98
N SER A 299 -8.27 -0.80 6.67
CA SER A 299 -7.20 -0.96 7.66
C SER A 299 -5.96 -0.11 7.38
N PRO A 300 -5.04 0.06 8.36
CA PRO A 300 -3.81 0.84 8.15
C PRO A 300 -2.91 0.28 7.04
N GLN A 301 -3.05 -1.00 6.70
CA GLN A 301 -2.33 -1.61 5.57
C GLN A 301 -2.73 -0.96 4.24
N SER A 302 -3.96 -0.48 4.09
CA SER A 302 -4.40 0.17 2.85
C SER A 302 -3.75 1.52 2.61
N LEU A 303 -3.43 2.27 3.66
CA LEU A 303 -2.63 3.48 3.51
C LEU A 303 -1.22 3.15 2.97
N ILE A 304 -0.62 2.07 3.47
CA ILE A 304 0.70 1.62 3.01
C ILE A 304 0.63 1.07 1.57
N ALA A 305 -0.38 0.26 1.26
CA ALA A 305 -0.60 -0.33 -0.04
C ALA A 305 -0.79 0.75 -1.12
N GLU A 306 -1.77 1.62 -0.93
CA GLU A 306 -2.07 2.71 -1.86
C GLU A 306 -0.91 3.71 -1.93
N GLY A 307 -0.36 4.11 -0.79
CA GLY A 307 0.72 5.07 -0.73
C GLY A 307 1.99 4.60 -1.43
N SER A 308 2.36 3.33 -1.27
CA SER A 308 3.50 2.74 -1.98
C SER A 308 3.19 2.51 -3.46
N ALA A 309 1.97 2.11 -3.82
CA ALA A 309 1.60 1.96 -5.23
C ALA A 309 1.60 3.31 -5.98
N ASN A 310 1.08 4.37 -5.38
CA ASN A 310 1.10 5.71 -5.96
C ASN A 310 2.51 6.31 -6.04
N TYR A 311 3.28 6.27 -4.94
CA TYR A 311 4.65 6.78 -4.93
C TYR A 311 5.58 5.95 -5.82
N GLY A 312 5.31 4.64 -5.92
CA GLY A 312 6.06 3.67 -6.71
C GLY A 312 6.19 4.06 -8.18
N ILE A 313 5.22 4.77 -8.74
CA ILE A 313 5.28 5.31 -10.10
C ILE A 313 6.43 6.31 -10.23
N ASP A 314 6.47 7.33 -9.37
CA ASP A 314 7.52 8.36 -9.39
C ASP A 314 8.88 7.79 -8.98
N LEU A 315 8.90 6.76 -8.11
CA LEU A 315 10.12 6.03 -7.79
C LEU A 315 10.62 5.22 -9.00
N ALA A 316 9.76 4.56 -9.77
CA ALA A 316 10.20 3.83 -10.96
C ALA A 316 10.64 4.78 -12.09
N PHE A 317 9.99 5.94 -12.21
CA PHE A 317 10.19 6.90 -13.29
C PHE A 317 10.61 8.28 -12.76
N PRO A 318 11.89 8.45 -12.36
CA PRO A 318 12.40 9.74 -11.91
C PRO A 318 12.48 10.74 -13.07
N GLU A 319 12.43 12.03 -12.73
CA GLU A 319 12.68 13.14 -13.67
C GLU A 319 11.84 13.04 -14.95
N SER A 320 12.44 13.22 -16.14
CA SER A 320 11.74 13.14 -17.42
C SER A 320 11.39 11.71 -17.85
N SER A 321 11.89 10.68 -17.16
CA SER A 321 11.82 9.31 -17.69
C SER A 321 10.41 8.77 -17.86
N LYS A 322 9.41 9.30 -17.14
CA LYS A 322 8.00 9.01 -17.38
C LYS A 322 7.57 9.57 -18.75
N ALA A 323 7.83 10.87 -18.98
CA ALA A 323 7.50 11.54 -20.23
C ALA A 323 8.24 10.89 -21.42
N ASP A 324 9.52 10.56 -21.25
CA ASP A 324 10.32 9.88 -22.27
C ASP A 324 9.75 8.49 -22.59
N THR A 325 9.29 7.74 -21.58
CA THR A 325 8.65 6.44 -21.81
C THR A 325 7.32 6.58 -22.54
N GLU A 326 6.49 7.56 -22.15
CA GLU A 326 5.22 7.82 -22.84
C GLU A 326 5.46 8.21 -24.29
N ARG A 327 6.37 9.15 -24.54
CA ARG A 327 6.70 9.68 -25.87
C ARG A 327 7.34 8.66 -26.79
N ASP A 328 8.40 7.99 -26.33
CA ASP A 328 9.30 7.23 -27.20
C ASP A 328 8.88 5.76 -27.30
N VAL A 329 8.01 5.28 -26.40
CA VAL A 329 7.56 3.88 -26.37
C VAL A 329 6.04 3.78 -26.52
N LEU A 330 5.28 4.45 -25.66
CA LEU A 330 3.84 4.18 -25.58
C LEU A 330 3.04 4.89 -26.69
N MET A 331 3.36 6.14 -27.03
CA MET A 331 2.72 6.87 -28.14
C MET A 331 2.84 6.13 -29.47
N PRO A 332 4.03 5.63 -29.89
CA PRO A 332 4.15 4.80 -31.10
C PRO A 332 3.29 3.54 -31.07
N ILE A 333 3.22 2.84 -29.94
CA ILE A 333 2.42 1.60 -29.79
C ILE A 333 0.92 1.90 -29.83
N ALA A 334 0.52 3.00 -29.20
CA ALA A 334 -0.86 3.49 -29.17
C ALA A 334 -1.29 4.19 -30.47
N GLU A 335 -0.36 4.44 -31.40
CA GLU A 335 -0.57 5.24 -32.61
C GLU A 335 -1.10 6.65 -32.32
N ILE A 336 -0.63 7.22 -31.21
CA ILE A 336 -0.90 8.61 -30.82
C ILE A 336 0.24 9.48 -31.36
N ALA A 337 -0.11 10.58 -32.03
CA ALA A 337 0.88 11.53 -32.52
C ALA A 337 1.65 12.16 -31.35
N VAL A 338 2.98 12.20 -31.47
CA VAL A 338 3.83 12.87 -30.48
C VAL A 338 3.54 14.38 -30.53
N PRO A 339 3.20 15.02 -29.40
CA PRO A 339 2.92 16.45 -29.39
C PRO A 339 4.19 17.24 -29.75
N SER A 340 4.02 18.39 -30.39
CA SER A 340 5.11 19.27 -30.80
C SER A 340 5.74 20.06 -29.65
N ASP A 341 5.14 20.03 -28.46
CA ASP A 341 5.59 20.72 -27.25
C ASP A 341 5.30 19.88 -25.99
N ASP A 342 5.76 20.37 -24.83
CA ASP A 342 5.65 19.67 -23.55
C ASP A 342 4.31 19.90 -22.83
N ARG A 343 3.34 20.56 -23.47
CA ARG A 343 2.10 21.03 -22.82
C ARG A 343 1.30 19.88 -22.22
N TYR A 344 1.32 18.71 -22.85
CA TYR A 344 0.68 17.49 -22.35
C TYR A 344 1.18 17.13 -20.94
N TRP A 345 2.50 17.01 -20.76
CA TRP A 345 3.10 16.66 -19.48
C TRP A 345 2.99 17.78 -18.45
N GLN A 346 3.13 19.05 -18.88
CA GLN A 346 2.93 20.21 -18.01
C GLN A 346 1.51 20.26 -17.44
N LEU A 347 0.50 19.98 -18.28
CA LEU A 347 -0.90 19.91 -17.89
C LEU A 347 -1.15 18.79 -16.88
N LEU A 348 -0.67 17.57 -17.16
CA LEU A 348 -0.81 16.44 -16.23
C LEU A 348 -0.15 16.73 -14.87
N ALA A 349 1.03 17.35 -14.86
CA ALA A 349 1.72 17.73 -13.63
C ALA A 349 0.93 18.78 -12.83
N ALA A 350 0.31 19.76 -13.50
CA ALA A 350 -0.53 20.75 -12.84
C ALA A 350 -1.82 20.14 -12.27
N ILE A 351 -2.48 19.25 -13.03
CA ILE A 351 -3.64 18.47 -12.54
C ILE A 351 -3.26 17.65 -11.30
N LYS A 352 -2.10 16.97 -11.31
CA LYS A 352 -1.60 16.22 -10.13
C LYS A 352 -1.46 17.14 -8.90
N ARG A 353 -0.96 18.38 -9.07
CA ARG A 353 -0.84 19.35 -7.96
C ARG A 353 -2.19 19.85 -7.43
N ALA A 354 -3.22 19.91 -8.28
CA ALA A 354 -4.58 20.28 -7.88
C ALA A 354 -5.37 19.12 -7.22
N SER A 355 -4.97 17.87 -7.47
CA SER A 355 -5.72 16.66 -7.08
C SER A 355 -6.07 16.53 -5.59
N GLY A 356 -5.29 17.18 -4.70
CA GLY A 356 -5.56 17.19 -3.26
C GLY A 356 -6.91 17.81 -2.89
N ALA A 357 -7.51 18.64 -3.76
CA ALA A 357 -8.85 19.19 -3.59
C ALA A 357 -9.91 18.09 -3.41
N ARG A 358 -9.72 16.90 -4.00
CA ARG A 358 -10.60 15.74 -3.86
C ARG A 358 -10.86 15.41 -2.39
N LEU A 359 -9.82 15.43 -1.56
CA LEU A 359 -9.94 15.06 -0.15
C LEU A 359 -10.75 16.12 0.61
N THR A 360 -10.52 17.40 0.32
CA THR A 360 -11.26 18.50 0.97
C THR A 360 -12.75 18.44 0.62
N ILE A 361 -13.08 18.15 -0.66
CA ILE A 361 -14.47 17.95 -1.10
C ILE A 361 -15.08 16.72 -0.40
N ALA A 362 -14.36 15.59 -0.37
CA ALA A 362 -14.84 14.37 0.27
C ALA A 362 -15.11 14.58 1.77
N GLN A 363 -14.23 15.28 2.48
CA GLN A 363 -14.44 15.62 3.89
C GLN A 363 -15.69 16.50 4.07
N GLN A 364 -15.79 17.61 3.33
CA GLN A 364 -16.94 18.52 3.44
C GLN A 364 -18.26 17.80 3.15
N TYR A 365 -18.27 16.91 2.15
CA TYR A 365 -19.45 16.14 1.77
C TYR A 365 -19.82 15.10 2.83
N LEU A 366 -18.86 14.29 3.29
CA LEU A 366 -19.11 13.21 4.26
C LEU A 366 -19.42 13.73 5.67
N ASP A 367 -18.95 14.94 6.01
CA ASP A 367 -19.29 15.64 7.26
C ASP A 367 -20.60 16.43 7.16
N GLY A 368 -21.27 16.44 6.00
CA GLY A 368 -22.56 17.13 5.80
C GLY A 368 -22.48 18.66 5.69
N VAL A 369 -21.29 19.21 5.44
CA VAL A 369 -21.06 20.65 5.22
C VAL A 369 -21.58 21.11 3.86
N ILE A 370 -21.51 20.22 2.86
CA ILE A 370 -22.04 20.46 1.50
C ILE A 370 -22.93 19.30 1.06
N ASP A 371 -23.89 19.59 0.19
CA ASP A 371 -24.75 18.58 -0.41
C ASP A 371 -24.08 17.90 -1.63
N ARG A 372 -24.73 16.85 -2.13
CA ARG A 372 -24.21 16.07 -3.26
C ARG A 372 -24.08 16.89 -4.55
N PRO A 373 -25.07 17.71 -4.97
CA PRO A 373 -24.91 18.59 -6.13
C PRO A 373 -23.71 19.54 -6.01
N THR A 374 -23.50 20.12 -4.83
CA THR A 374 -22.35 20.99 -4.57
C THR A 374 -21.03 20.21 -4.64
N ALA A 375 -20.97 19.00 -4.06
CA ALA A 375 -19.79 18.14 -4.14
C ALA A 375 -19.43 17.77 -5.58
N VAL A 376 -20.42 17.46 -6.42
CA VAL A 376 -20.23 17.17 -7.86
C VAL A 376 -19.71 18.41 -8.59
N ALA A 377 -20.32 19.59 -8.39
CA ALA A 377 -19.88 20.83 -9.03
C ALA A 377 -18.44 21.22 -8.63
N LEU A 378 -18.10 21.10 -7.35
CA LEU A 378 -16.72 21.34 -6.87
C LEU A 378 -15.75 20.30 -7.44
N THR A 379 -16.17 19.05 -7.57
CA THR A 379 -15.34 17.98 -8.16
C THR A 379 -15.05 18.27 -9.63
N GLN A 380 -16.04 18.71 -10.42
CA GLN A 380 -15.81 19.14 -11.80
C GLN A 380 -14.81 20.30 -11.86
N LYS A 381 -15.01 21.34 -11.03
CA LYS A 381 -14.15 22.53 -11.00
C LYS A 381 -12.70 22.20 -10.65
N TYR A 382 -12.48 21.50 -9.53
CA TYR A 382 -11.13 21.33 -8.97
C TYR A 382 -10.40 20.10 -9.50
N LEU A 383 -11.12 19.05 -9.94
CA LEU A 383 -10.49 17.88 -10.55
C LEU A 383 -10.46 17.96 -12.08
N LEU A 384 -11.11 18.97 -12.66
CA LEU A 384 -11.06 19.27 -14.10
C LEU A 384 -11.54 18.10 -14.96
N VAL A 385 -12.67 17.54 -14.53
CA VAL A 385 -13.28 16.36 -15.15
C VAL A 385 -14.69 16.68 -15.60
N SER A 386 -15.17 15.91 -16.58
CA SER A 386 -16.55 16.00 -17.06
C SER A 386 -17.58 15.71 -15.96
N PRO A 387 -18.85 16.13 -16.12
CA PRO A 387 -19.92 15.85 -15.17
C PRO A 387 -20.06 14.36 -14.83
N LYS A 388 -19.97 13.47 -15.83
CA LYS A 388 -20.03 12.02 -15.65
C LYS A 388 -18.90 11.50 -14.75
N ARG A 389 -17.67 12.01 -14.92
CA ARG A 389 -16.51 11.62 -14.11
C ARG A 389 -16.60 12.18 -12.69
N ALA A 390 -17.10 13.40 -12.52
CA ALA A 390 -17.33 13.97 -11.21
C ALA A 390 -18.39 13.17 -10.42
N GLU A 391 -19.49 12.79 -11.07
CA GLU A 391 -20.51 11.91 -10.52
C GLU A 391 -19.93 10.57 -10.06
N GLN A 392 -19.12 9.92 -10.90
CA GLN A 392 -18.43 8.68 -10.53
C GLN A 392 -17.47 8.86 -9.33
N SER A 393 -16.74 9.98 -9.26
CA SER A 393 -15.85 10.29 -8.14
C SER A 393 -16.61 10.50 -6.82
N VAL A 394 -17.76 11.16 -6.86
CA VAL A 394 -18.62 11.34 -5.68
C VAL A 394 -19.25 10.01 -5.25
N SER A 395 -19.72 9.19 -6.19
CA SER A 395 -20.24 7.84 -5.89
C SER A 395 -19.16 6.91 -5.30
N PHE A 396 -17.90 7.02 -5.75
CA PHE A 396 -16.79 6.32 -5.11
C PHE A 396 -16.60 6.78 -3.66
N THR A 397 -16.78 8.08 -3.40
CA THR A 397 -16.71 8.65 -2.04
C THR A 397 -17.87 8.17 -1.17
N ASP A 398 -19.08 8.00 -1.73
CA ASP A 398 -20.21 7.38 -1.01
C ASP A 398 -19.87 5.95 -0.56
N GLN A 399 -19.31 5.14 -1.47
CA GLN A 399 -19.00 3.74 -1.23
C GLN A 399 -17.82 3.55 -0.25
N TYR A 400 -16.70 4.22 -0.52
CA TYR A 400 -15.43 3.96 0.16
C TYR A 400 -15.09 5.00 1.25
N ARG A 401 -15.86 6.10 1.34
CA ARG A 401 -15.78 7.08 2.42
C ARG A 401 -14.36 7.61 2.64
N SER A 402 -13.84 7.55 3.87
CA SER A 402 -12.49 8.03 4.22
C SER A 402 -11.36 7.25 3.56
N TYR A 403 -11.61 6.10 2.93
CA TYR A 403 -10.59 5.34 2.20
C TYR A 403 -9.89 6.17 1.12
N VAL A 404 -10.57 7.17 0.54
CA VAL A 404 -10.01 8.05 -0.50
C VAL A 404 -8.71 8.75 -0.08
N ILE A 405 -8.45 8.89 1.23
CA ILE A 405 -7.19 9.47 1.73
C ILE A 405 -5.97 8.60 1.39
N ASN A 406 -6.15 7.28 1.29
CA ASN A 406 -5.07 6.31 1.20
C ASN A 406 -4.22 6.55 -0.06
N TYR A 407 -4.85 7.01 -1.15
CA TYR A 407 -4.16 7.40 -2.39
C TYR A 407 -3.22 8.62 -2.18
N GLY A 408 -3.81 9.81 -1.94
CA GLY A 408 -3.04 11.06 -1.93
C GLY A 408 -2.22 11.29 -0.66
N LEU A 409 -2.82 11.03 0.51
CA LEU A 409 -2.11 11.17 1.78
C LEU A 409 -1.10 10.04 1.96
N GLY A 410 -1.44 8.81 1.58
CA GLY A 410 -0.50 7.69 1.57
C GLY A 410 0.71 7.97 0.68
N GLU A 411 0.51 8.44 -0.57
CA GLU A 411 1.61 8.83 -1.46
C GLU A 411 2.52 9.88 -0.80
N THR A 412 1.92 10.90 -0.18
CA THR A 412 2.65 11.98 0.50
C THR A 412 3.50 11.44 1.64
N MET A 413 2.95 10.55 2.48
CA MET A 413 3.65 9.98 3.62
C MET A 413 4.78 9.03 3.19
N VAL A 414 4.52 8.16 2.21
CA VAL A 414 5.54 7.25 1.68
C VAL A 414 6.67 8.03 1.02
N ARG A 415 6.35 9.03 0.18
CA ARG A 415 7.35 9.94 -0.41
C ARG A 415 8.21 10.60 0.66
N ALA A 416 7.58 11.20 1.67
CA ALA A 416 8.30 11.91 2.73
C ALA A 416 9.24 10.98 3.54
N TYR A 417 8.89 9.70 3.70
CA TYR A 417 9.77 8.71 4.30
C TYR A 417 10.91 8.31 3.36
N VAL A 418 10.58 7.94 2.11
CA VAL A 418 11.57 7.44 1.15
C VAL A 418 12.60 8.51 0.80
N GLU A 419 12.19 9.76 0.60
CA GLU A 419 13.07 10.87 0.18
C GLU A 419 13.72 11.61 1.36
N ARG A 420 13.48 11.18 2.60
CA ARG A 420 13.97 11.87 3.80
C ARG A 420 15.49 12.01 3.80
N GLY A 421 15.96 13.25 3.90
CA GLY A 421 17.38 13.57 3.91
C GLY A 421 18.02 13.56 2.52
N ARG A 422 17.22 13.58 1.42
CA ARG A 422 17.67 13.53 0.03
C ARG A 422 18.69 12.40 -0.22
N PRO A 423 18.31 11.16 0.08
CA PRO A 423 19.24 10.04 0.00
C PRO A 423 19.57 9.68 -1.47
N SER A 424 20.52 8.76 -1.67
CA SER A 424 20.76 8.18 -2.99
C SER A 424 19.53 7.40 -3.49
N ARG A 425 19.48 7.16 -4.80
CA ARG A 425 18.42 6.36 -5.43
C ARG A 425 18.36 4.93 -4.92
N ASP A 426 19.52 4.30 -4.70
CA ASP A 426 19.58 2.97 -4.10
C ASP A 426 18.96 2.97 -2.70
N GLU A 427 19.26 3.99 -1.90
CA GLU A 427 18.67 4.11 -0.57
C GLU A 427 17.15 4.34 -0.62
N MET A 428 16.65 5.10 -1.60
CA MET A 428 15.20 5.24 -1.81
C MET A 428 14.54 3.88 -2.07
N TRP A 429 15.13 3.06 -2.94
CA TRP A 429 14.64 1.71 -3.23
C TRP A 429 14.76 0.76 -2.04
N ARG A 430 15.84 0.83 -1.24
CA ARG A 430 15.93 0.04 0.00
C ARG A 430 14.81 0.39 0.98
N ARG A 431 14.47 1.67 1.10
CA ARG A 431 13.36 2.14 1.93
C ARG A 431 12.02 1.65 1.40
N MET A 432 11.81 1.68 0.09
CA MET A 432 10.61 1.11 -0.54
C MET A 432 10.49 -0.39 -0.29
N ALA A 433 11.57 -1.15 -0.50
CA ALA A 433 11.62 -2.59 -0.25
C ALA A 433 11.26 -2.91 1.21
N LYS A 434 11.69 -2.08 2.16
CA LYS A 434 11.33 -2.22 3.57
C LYS A 434 9.84 -1.99 3.82
N ILE A 435 9.27 -0.92 3.27
CA ILE A 435 7.85 -0.59 3.43
C ILE A 435 6.97 -1.77 3.00
N VAL A 436 7.25 -2.33 1.82
CA VAL A 436 6.41 -3.35 1.16
C VAL A 436 6.67 -4.78 1.65
N SER A 437 7.59 -5.00 2.59
CA SER A 437 7.97 -6.35 3.05
C SER A 437 8.01 -6.54 4.56
N GLU A 438 7.69 -5.50 5.33
CA GLU A 438 7.59 -5.53 6.79
C GLU A 438 6.16 -5.20 7.25
N PRO A 439 5.79 -5.49 8.53
CA PRO A 439 4.55 -5.03 9.14
C PRO A 439 4.54 -3.51 9.38
N THR A 440 4.64 -2.74 8.31
CA THR A 440 4.76 -1.27 8.33
C THR A 440 3.42 -0.65 8.70
N LEU A 441 3.46 0.32 9.62
CA LEU A 441 2.30 1.17 9.93
C LEU A 441 2.53 2.61 9.46
N PRO A 442 1.46 3.39 9.26
CA PRO A 442 1.57 4.82 8.92
C PRO A 442 2.45 5.62 9.91
N SER A 443 2.42 5.25 11.20
CA SER A 443 3.27 5.86 12.23
C SER A 443 4.76 5.58 12.06
N ASP A 444 5.15 4.48 11.40
CA ASP A 444 6.54 4.19 11.07
C ASP A 444 7.10 5.14 9.98
N LEU A 445 6.22 5.77 9.19
CA LEU A 445 6.61 6.71 8.13
C LEU A 445 6.94 8.11 8.67
N LEU A 446 6.55 8.44 9.89
CA LEU A 446 6.74 9.77 10.46
C LEU A 446 8.20 10.07 10.82
N ALA A 447 8.55 11.36 10.90
CA ALA A 447 9.80 11.78 11.51
C ALA A 447 9.76 11.44 13.00
N ARG A 448 10.79 10.74 13.47
CA ARG A 448 11.02 10.51 14.89
C ARG A 448 11.91 11.58 15.44
#